data_AF-A0A661I1R6-F1
#
_entry.id   AF-A0A661I1R6-F1
#
_cell.length_a   1.000
_cell.length_b   1.000
_cell.length_c   1.000
_cell.angle_alpha   90.00
_cell.angle_beta   90.00
_cell.angle_gamma   90.00
#
_symmetry.space_group_name_H-M   'P 1'
#
loop_
_entity.id
_entity.type
_entity.pdbx_description
1 polymer ?
#
loop_
_entity_poly.entity_id
_entity_poly.type
_entity_poly.pdbx_seq_one_letter_code
_entity_poly.pdbx_strand_id
1 'polypeptide(L)'
;MIYLYENQNIDKELESYDTIVTHIQNTPSLHAYFDISFQGIKPKNYCGFLSIDNKSYFIIPKIADENAQNLNTFIYMIMYAYDINLKNEDLMNANNQEHHIHELFIRLFSDTLLAEFKRGVFKQYITMQENLKVLRGKYIIEKNFTNFYHQNIYCEFDEF
;
A
#
# COMPACT_ATOMS: atom_id res chain seq x y z
N MET A 1 -12.12 -4.14 16.65
CA MET A 1 -11.52 -2.97 15.96
C MET A 1 -11.54 -1.79 16.91
N ILE A 2 -10.43 -1.03 17.01
CA ILE A 2 -10.31 0.09 17.95
C ILE A 2 -10.45 1.40 17.18
N TYR A 3 -11.26 2.32 17.68
CA TYR A 3 -11.49 3.61 17.04
C TYR A 3 -10.58 4.69 17.63
N LEU A 4 -10.03 5.53 16.76
CA LEU A 4 -9.26 6.73 17.05
C LEU A 4 -9.93 7.89 16.34
N TYR A 5 -9.90 9.07 16.93
CA TYR A 5 -10.51 10.25 16.32
C TYR A 5 -9.43 11.19 15.79
N GLU A 6 -9.58 11.60 14.54
CA GLU A 6 -8.71 12.58 13.90
C GLU A 6 -8.62 13.86 14.75
N ASN A 7 -7.40 14.34 15.01
CA ASN A 7 -7.09 15.51 15.85
C ASN A 7 -7.54 15.45 17.32
N GLN A 8 -7.91 14.28 17.83
CA GLN A 8 -8.20 14.08 19.24
C GLN A 8 -7.09 13.26 19.91
N ASN A 9 -6.81 13.55 21.18
CA ASN A 9 -5.81 12.81 21.93
C ASN A 9 -6.26 11.37 22.15
N ILE A 10 -5.31 10.45 22.05
CA ILE A 10 -5.51 9.05 22.40
C ILE A 10 -5.55 8.95 23.92
N ASP A 11 -6.65 8.43 24.47
CA ASP A 11 -6.82 8.24 25.91
C ASP A 11 -5.84 7.17 26.43
N LYS A 12 -4.79 7.64 27.11
CA LYS A 12 -3.72 6.80 27.67
C LYS A 12 -4.18 5.93 28.85
N GLU A 13 -5.35 6.22 29.41
CA GLU A 13 -5.89 5.51 30.58
C GLU A 13 -6.52 4.16 30.20
N LEU A 14 -6.81 3.93 28.91
CA LEU A 14 -7.27 2.64 28.42
C LEU A 14 -6.09 1.74 28.08
N GLU A 15 -5.97 0.59 28.77
CA GLU A 15 -4.95 -0.45 28.51
C GLU A 15 -4.90 -0.89 27.04
N SER A 16 -6.02 -0.77 26.32
CA SER A 16 -6.12 -1.09 24.90
C SER A 16 -5.22 -0.20 24.01
N TYR A 17 -4.91 1.04 24.43
CA TYR A 17 -4.12 2.01 23.65
C TYR A 17 -2.63 2.09 24.03
N ASP A 18 -2.19 1.45 25.12
CA ASP A 18 -0.79 1.53 25.57
C ASP A 18 0.19 0.99 24.51
N THR A 19 -0.21 -0.07 23.81
CA THR A 19 0.57 -0.68 22.72
C THR A 19 0.81 0.30 21.57
N ILE A 20 -0.23 1.01 21.11
CA ILE A 20 -0.11 1.94 19.98
C ILE A 20 0.66 3.21 20.37
N VAL A 21 0.48 3.72 21.58
CA VAL A 21 1.23 4.88 22.08
C VAL A 21 2.74 4.58 22.08
N THR A 22 3.11 3.43 22.64
CA THR A 22 4.51 2.97 22.68
C THR A 22 5.09 2.77 21.28
N HIS A 23 4.32 2.14 20.39
CA HIS A 23 4.75 1.88 19.02
C HIS A 23 4.93 3.16 18.21
N ILE A 24 4.03 4.14 18.34
CA ILE A 24 4.13 5.46 17.67
C ILE A 24 5.39 6.19 18.14
N GLN A 25 5.67 6.22 19.45
CA GLN A 25 6.84 6.90 20.01
C GLN A 25 8.17 6.31 19.53
N ASN A 26 8.21 4.98 19.35
CA ASN A 26 9.42 4.27 18.94
C ASN A 26 9.62 4.23 17.42
N THR A 27 8.66 4.75 16.63
CA THR A 27 8.67 4.62 15.17
C THR A 27 8.66 6.00 14.50
N PRO A 28 9.82 6.56 14.15
CA PRO A 28 9.93 7.92 13.60
C PRO A 28 9.11 8.16 12.33
N SER A 29 8.91 7.14 11.49
CA SER A 29 8.09 7.26 10.28
C SER A 29 6.61 7.56 10.57
N LEU A 30 6.11 7.20 11.76
CA LEU A 30 4.73 7.49 12.17
C LEU A 30 4.55 8.94 12.63
N HIS A 31 5.61 9.66 12.97
CA HIS A 31 5.55 11.07 13.40
C HIS A 31 5.06 12.01 12.28
N ALA A 32 5.07 11.55 11.02
CA ALA A 32 4.45 12.27 9.91
C ALA A 32 2.92 12.35 10.08
N TYR A 33 2.30 11.31 10.65
CA TYR A 33 0.85 11.12 10.76
C TYR A 33 0.29 11.44 12.15
N PHE A 34 1.13 11.41 13.18
CA PHE A 34 0.76 11.69 14.56
C PHE A 34 1.51 12.91 15.11
N ASP A 35 0.81 13.73 15.88
CA ASP A 35 1.43 14.77 16.70
C ASP A 35 1.75 14.19 18.08
N ILE A 36 3.01 14.31 18.49
CA ILE A 36 3.48 13.88 19.80
C ILE A 36 3.80 15.14 20.61
N SER A 37 3.08 15.34 21.70
CA SER A 37 3.23 16.50 22.57
C SER A 37 3.15 16.12 24.04
N PHE A 38 3.45 17.07 24.93
CA PHE A 38 3.26 16.88 26.37
C PHE A 38 1.79 16.58 26.74
N GLN A 39 0.83 17.10 25.98
CA GLN A 39 -0.61 16.88 26.19
C GLN A 39 -1.05 15.48 25.80
N GLY A 40 -0.26 14.75 25.00
CA GLY A 40 -0.65 13.45 24.48
C GLY A 40 -0.16 13.20 23.06
N ILE A 41 -0.56 12.05 22.54
CA ILE A 41 -0.40 11.69 21.13
C ILE A 41 -1.77 11.83 20.49
N LYS A 42 -1.84 12.46 19.32
CA LYS A 42 -3.07 12.54 18.53
C LYS A 42 -2.77 12.27 17.05
N PRO A 43 -3.70 11.64 16.31
CA PRO A 43 -3.62 11.66 14.85
C PRO A 43 -3.73 13.10 14.33
N LYS A 44 -2.98 13.44 13.29
CA LYS A 44 -3.13 14.71 12.55
C LYS A 44 -4.36 14.64 11.64
N ASN A 45 -4.41 15.45 10.57
CA ASN A 45 -5.45 15.46 9.53
C ASN A 45 -5.40 14.23 8.60
N TYR A 46 -5.17 13.03 9.15
CA TYR A 46 -5.14 11.78 8.41
C TYR A 46 -6.20 10.84 8.95
N CYS A 47 -6.95 10.22 8.05
CA CYS A 47 -7.95 9.20 8.34
C CYS A 47 -7.56 7.91 7.63
N GLY A 48 -7.97 6.78 8.18
CA GLY A 48 -7.63 5.48 7.62
C GLY A 48 -7.31 4.46 8.69
N PHE A 49 -6.59 3.42 8.30
CA PHE A 49 -6.44 2.23 9.14
C PHE A 49 -4.97 1.95 9.44
N LEU A 50 -4.74 1.45 10.65
CA LEU A 50 -3.41 1.12 11.15
C LEU A 50 -3.48 -0.24 11.85
N SER A 51 -2.58 -1.15 11.50
CA SER A 51 -2.49 -2.47 12.14
C SER A 51 -1.14 -2.60 12.82
N ILE A 52 -1.15 -2.79 14.14
CA ILE A 52 0.05 -2.93 14.99
C ILE A 52 -0.18 -4.11 15.92
N ASP A 53 0.75 -5.06 15.98
CA ASP A 53 0.73 -6.21 16.90
C ASP A 53 -0.63 -6.94 16.94
N ASN A 54 -1.17 -7.27 15.76
CA ASN A 54 -2.49 -7.90 15.57
C ASN A 54 -3.70 -7.09 16.08
N LYS A 55 -3.51 -5.82 16.46
CA LYS A 55 -4.58 -4.88 16.78
C LYS A 55 -4.82 -3.96 15.60
N SER A 56 -6.07 -3.85 15.16
CA SER A 56 -6.50 -2.92 14.11
C SER A 56 -7.12 -1.66 14.72
N TYR A 57 -6.57 -0.51 14.33
CA TYR A 57 -7.02 0.82 14.68
C TYR A 57 -7.60 1.51 13.45
N PHE A 58 -8.71 2.24 13.64
CA PHE A 58 -9.32 3.07 12.62
C PHE A 58 -9.36 4.51 13.07
N ILE A 59 -8.67 5.37 12.32
CA ILE A 59 -8.70 6.81 12.51
C ILE A 59 -9.89 7.36 11.73
N ILE A 60 -10.93 7.70 12.48
CA ILE A 60 -12.23 8.16 12.00
C ILE A 60 -12.12 9.64 11.59
N PRO A 61 -12.70 10.02 10.43
CA PRO A 61 -12.79 11.43 10.04
C PRO A 61 -13.69 12.24 10.98
N LYS A 62 -13.39 13.53 11.16
CA LYS A 62 -14.17 14.42 12.05
C LYS A 62 -15.67 14.50 11.75
N ILE A 63 -16.07 14.21 10.51
CA ILE A 63 -17.47 14.28 10.06
C ILE A 63 -18.28 13.03 10.43
N ALA A 64 -17.63 12.00 10.97
CA ALA A 64 -18.28 10.76 11.37
C ALA A 64 -18.85 10.90 12.78
N ASP A 65 -20.05 10.35 12.99
CA ASP A 65 -20.85 10.45 14.22
C ASP A 65 -20.64 9.18 15.08
N GLU A 66 -20.97 9.14 16.37
CA GLU A 66 -20.69 7.95 17.22
C GLU A 66 -21.38 6.64 16.76
N ASN A 67 -22.25 6.72 15.75
CA ASN A 67 -22.94 5.60 15.15
C ASN A 67 -22.03 4.75 14.23
N ALA A 68 -22.22 3.44 14.26
CA ALA A 68 -21.45 2.42 13.51
C ALA A 68 -21.45 2.59 11.96
N GLN A 69 -22.18 3.57 11.42
CA GLN A 69 -22.27 3.88 9.99
C GLN A 69 -21.02 4.56 9.40
N ASN A 70 -20.08 4.98 10.25
CA ASN A 70 -18.87 5.71 9.85
C ASN A 70 -17.95 4.97 8.89
N LEU A 71 -17.82 3.65 9.04
CA LEU A 71 -16.91 2.85 8.22
C LEU A 71 -17.40 2.80 6.77
N ASN A 72 -18.71 2.58 6.58
CA ASN A 72 -19.33 2.57 5.26
C ASN A 72 -19.26 3.96 4.59
N THR A 73 -19.47 5.03 5.36
CA THR A 73 -19.30 6.40 4.86
C THR A 73 -17.86 6.67 4.44
N PHE A 74 -16.88 6.26 5.24
CA PHE A 74 -15.46 6.42 4.90
C PHE A 74 -15.08 5.63 3.65
N ILE A 75 -15.53 4.37 3.54
CA ILE A 75 -15.34 3.55 2.34
C ILE A 75 -15.94 4.24 1.12
N TYR A 76 -17.20 4.70 1.21
CA TYR A 76 -17.85 5.43 0.13
C TYR A 76 -17.07 6.68 -0.29
N MET A 77 -16.55 7.45 0.67
CA MET A 77 -15.72 8.63 0.37
C MET A 77 -14.43 8.26 -0.37
N ILE A 78 -13.74 7.22 0.06
CA ILE A 78 -12.52 6.73 -0.61
C ILE A 78 -12.85 6.28 -2.03
N MET A 79 -13.92 5.52 -2.21
CA MET A 79 -14.34 5.06 -3.53
C MET A 79 -14.64 6.22 -4.47
N TYR A 80 -15.38 7.21 -3.97
CA TYR A 80 -15.74 8.39 -4.74
C TYR A 80 -14.51 9.24 -5.10
N ALA A 81 -13.60 9.46 -4.15
CA ALA A 81 -12.42 10.29 -4.35
C ALA A 81 -11.40 9.67 -5.34
N TYR A 82 -11.29 8.34 -5.36
CA TYR A 82 -10.34 7.62 -6.19
C TYR A 82 -10.97 6.96 -7.44
N ASP A 83 -12.23 7.28 -7.74
CA ASP A 83 -13.01 6.71 -8.85
C ASP A 83 -12.95 5.17 -8.91
N ILE A 84 -13.04 4.54 -7.73
CA ILE A 84 -12.95 3.09 -7.59
C ILE A 84 -14.32 2.48 -7.89
N ASN A 85 -14.42 1.79 -9.02
CA ASN A 85 -15.63 1.10 -9.43
C ASN A 85 -15.79 -0.24 -8.68
N LEU A 86 -16.30 -0.19 -7.44
CA LEU A 86 -16.77 -1.40 -6.75
C LEU A 86 -18.17 -1.77 -7.24
N LYS A 87 -18.40 -3.07 -7.43
CA LYS A 87 -19.75 -3.55 -7.69
C LYS A 87 -20.54 -3.48 -6.39
N ASN A 88 -21.84 -3.25 -6.47
CA ASN A 88 -22.72 -3.24 -5.30
C ASN A 88 -22.62 -4.52 -4.46
N GLU A 89 -22.28 -5.66 -5.08
CA GLU A 89 -22.00 -6.93 -4.41
C GLU A 89 -20.82 -6.86 -3.42
N ASP A 90 -19.80 -6.06 -3.72
CA ASP A 90 -18.61 -5.89 -2.87
C ASP A 90 -18.96 -5.11 -1.59
N LEU A 91 -19.83 -4.10 -1.70
CA LEU A 91 -20.35 -3.33 -0.57
C LEU A 91 -21.33 -4.13 0.29
N MET A 92 -22.12 -5.03 -0.31
CA MET A 92 -23.04 -5.89 0.44
C MET A 92 -22.30 -7.00 1.20
N ASN A 93 -21.21 -7.54 0.65
CA ASN A 93 -20.34 -8.48 1.37
C ASN A 93 -19.67 -7.81 2.58
N ALA A 94 -19.26 -6.54 2.45
CA ALA A 94 -18.68 -5.77 3.55
C ALA A 94 -19.61 -5.62 4.77
N ASN A 95 -20.94 -5.68 4.58
CA ASN A 95 -21.92 -5.59 5.67
C ASN A 95 -22.10 -6.90 6.46
N ASN A 96 -21.69 -8.05 5.92
CA ASN A 96 -22.04 -9.37 6.46
C ASN A 96 -20.97 -10.01 7.34
N GLN A 97 -19.74 -9.50 7.34
CA GLN A 97 -18.73 -9.92 8.29
C GLN A 97 -18.15 -8.67 8.94
N GLU A 98 -17.66 -8.78 10.18
CA GLU A 98 -16.82 -7.77 10.84
C GLU A 98 -15.49 -7.66 10.08
N HIS A 99 -15.58 -7.30 8.81
CA HIS A 99 -14.47 -7.28 7.89
C HIS A 99 -13.57 -6.15 8.33
N HIS A 100 -12.36 -6.53 8.72
CA HIS A 100 -11.29 -5.59 8.74
C HIS A 100 -11.13 -5.06 7.31
N ILE A 101 -11.32 -3.77 7.11
CA ILE A 101 -11.13 -3.04 5.84
C ILE A 101 -9.94 -3.50 4.98
N HIS A 102 -8.84 -3.99 5.57
CA HIS A 102 -7.71 -4.50 4.84
C HIS A 102 -8.14 -5.63 3.90
N GLU A 103 -9.09 -6.45 4.31
CA GLU A 103 -9.65 -7.53 3.50
C GLU A 103 -10.39 -6.98 2.28
N LEU A 104 -11.15 -5.89 2.43
CA LEU A 104 -11.79 -5.20 1.32
C LEU A 104 -10.72 -4.71 0.33
N PHE A 105 -9.69 -4.01 0.80
CA PHE A 105 -8.61 -3.52 -0.07
C PHE A 105 -7.80 -4.65 -0.71
N ILE A 106 -7.50 -5.73 0.02
CA ILE A 106 -6.77 -6.90 -0.49
C ILE A 106 -7.58 -7.58 -1.58
N ARG A 107 -8.89 -7.75 -1.37
CA ARG A 107 -9.79 -8.34 -2.37
C ARG A 107 -9.86 -7.47 -3.62
N LEU A 108 -10.11 -6.17 -3.44
CA LEU A 108 -10.19 -5.20 -4.53
C LEU A 108 -8.89 -5.18 -5.36
N PHE A 109 -7.74 -5.17 -4.67
CA PHE A 109 -6.43 -5.27 -5.30
C PHE A 109 -6.27 -6.59 -6.06
N SER A 110 -6.60 -7.72 -5.44
CA SER A 110 -6.41 -9.05 -6.02
C SER A 110 -7.30 -9.28 -7.24
N ASP A 111 -8.58 -8.89 -7.17
CA ASP A 111 -9.54 -9.00 -8.27
C ASP A 111 -9.13 -8.11 -9.45
N THR A 112 -8.70 -6.87 -9.16
CA THR A 112 -8.20 -5.94 -10.18
C THR A 112 -6.92 -6.44 -10.81
N LEU A 113 -5.96 -6.88 -10.00
CA LEU A 113 -4.69 -7.44 -10.46
C LEU A 113 -4.92 -8.66 -11.36
N LEU A 114 -5.80 -9.57 -10.96
CA LEU A 114 -6.14 -10.75 -11.75
C LEU A 114 -6.81 -10.37 -13.07
N ALA A 115 -7.68 -9.35 -13.08
CA ALA A 115 -8.30 -8.86 -14.30
C ALA A 115 -7.27 -8.28 -15.28
N GLU A 116 -6.31 -7.49 -14.79
CA GLU A 116 -5.21 -6.98 -15.64
C GLU A 116 -4.27 -8.10 -16.09
N PHE A 117 -3.93 -9.05 -15.21
CA PHE A 117 -3.11 -10.21 -15.57
C PHE A 117 -3.74 -11.05 -16.68
N LYS A 118 -5.07 -11.21 -16.67
CA LYS A 118 -5.81 -11.90 -17.74
C LYS A 118 -5.74 -11.17 -19.09
N ARG A 119 -5.58 -9.84 -19.09
CA ARG A 119 -5.37 -9.06 -20.33
C ARG A 119 -3.95 -9.23 -20.87
N GLY A 120 -2.99 -9.49 -19.98
CA GLY A 120 -1.62 -9.83 -20.32
C GLY A 120 -0.64 -9.25 -19.31
N VAL A 121 0.49 -9.92 -19.10
CA VAL A 121 1.55 -9.39 -18.25
C VAL A 121 2.20 -8.21 -18.97
N PHE A 122 2.28 -7.07 -18.28
CA PHE A 122 3.03 -5.92 -18.76
C PHE A 122 4.51 -6.30 -18.88
N LYS A 123 5.04 -6.24 -20.11
CA LYS A 123 6.46 -6.46 -20.39
C LYS A 123 7.07 -5.14 -20.83
N GLN A 124 8.18 -4.78 -20.21
CA GLN A 124 8.94 -3.60 -20.56
C GLN A 124 10.26 -4.03 -21.18
N TYR A 125 10.59 -3.42 -22.32
CA TYR A 125 11.90 -3.57 -22.93
C TYR A 125 12.95 -2.89 -22.05
N ILE A 126 13.94 -3.67 -21.62
CA ILE A 126 15.10 -3.18 -20.88
C ILE A 126 16.33 -3.39 -21.75
N THR A 127 17.01 -2.30 -22.09
CA THR A 127 18.27 -2.37 -22.83
C THR A 127 19.36 -2.93 -21.91
N MET A 128 19.93 -4.06 -22.31
CA MET A 128 20.98 -4.77 -21.59
C MET A 128 22.18 -4.97 -22.49
N GLN A 129 23.37 -5.08 -21.89
CA GLN A 129 24.59 -5.42 -22.60
C GLN A 129 25.21 -6.69 -22.00
N GLU A 130 25.45 -7.72 -22.82
CA GLU A 130 25.94 -9.00 -22.35
C GLU A 130 26.93 -9.63 -23.35
N ASN A 131 27.85 -10.48 -22.85
CA ASN A 131 28.83 -11.21 -23.65
C ASN A 131 28.33 -12.61 -24.00
N LEU A 132 27.55 -12.72 -25.06
CA LEU A 132 26.81 -13.93 -25.41
C LEU A 132 27.53 -14.78 -26.46
N LYS A 133 27.24 -16.07 -26.53
CA LYS A 133 27.75 -16.96 -27.60
C LYS A 133 27.15 -16.68 -28.98
N VAL A 134 26.12 -15.84 -29.03
CA VAL A 134 25.38 -15.47 -30.23
C VAL A 134 25.26 -13.95 -30.29
N LEU A 135 25.20 -13.39 -31.50
CA LEU A 135 24.92 -11.97 -31.67
C LEU A 135 23.43 -11.72 -31.47
N ARG A 136 23.08 -10.93 -30.44
CA ARG A 136 21.70 -10.47 -30.18
C ARG A 136 21.67 -8.94 -30.24
N GLY A 137 20.81 -8.38 -31.08
CA GLY A 137 20.71 -6.91 -31.23
C GLY A 137 21.96 -6.28 -31.85
N LYS A 138 22.49 -5.24 -31.21
CA LYS A 138 23.59 -4.40 -31.69
C LYS A 138 24.94 -4.92 -31.20
N TYR A 139 25.90 -5.04 -32.12
CA TYR A 139 27.29 -5.43 -31.82
C TYR A 139 28.07 -4.25 -31.22
N ILE A 140 28.64 -4.42 -30.02
CA ILE A 140 29.44 -3.36 -29.38
C ILE A 140 30.90 -3.55 -29.76
N ILE A 141 31.35 -2.77 -30.74
CA ILE A 141 32.70 -2.89 -31.32
C ILE A 141 33.80 -2.69 -30.27
N GLU A 142 33.70 -1.60 -29.48
CA GLU A 142 34.72 -1.21 -28.49
C GLU A 142 34.96 -2.30 -27.43
N LYS A 143 33.88 -2.94 -26.95
CA LYS A 143 33.96 -4.02 -25.95
C LYS A 143 34.45 -5.33 -26.55
N ASN A 144 34.15 -5.61 -27.83
CA ASN A 144 34.62 -6.84 -28.47
C ASN A 144 36.11 -6.80 -28.82
N PHE A 145 36.67 -5.64 -29.16
CA PHE A 145 38.11 -5.53 -29.37
C PHE A 145 38.94 -5.85 -28.13
N THR A 146 38.39 -5.61 -26.94
CA THR A 146 39.03 -5.87 -25.64
C THR A 146 38.51 -7.15 -24.96
N ASN A 147 37.65 -7.92 -25.64
CA ASN A 147 37.01 -9.09 -25.06
C ASN A 147 38.00 -10.25 -24.91
N PHE A 148 38.18 -10.73 -23.69
CA PHE A 148 39.04 -11.88 -23.41
C PHE A 148 38.48 -13.19 -24.00
N TYR A 149 37.15 -13.35 -23.99
CA TYR A 149 36.48 -14.56 -24.46
C TYR A 149 36.05 -14.42 -25.92
N HIS A 150 36.97 -14.70 -26.84
CA HIS A 150 36.81 -14.54 -28.29
C HIS A 150 35.72 -15.44 -28.92
N GLN A 151 35.19 -16.39 -28.14
CA GLN A 151 34.07 -17.26 -28.52
C GLN A 151 32.71 -16.60 -28.30
N ASN A 152 32.69 -15.49 -27.54
CA ASN A 152 31.51 -14.73 -27.21
C ASN A 152 31.58 -13.34 -27.84
N ILE A 153 30.43 -12.73 -27.98
CA ILE A 153 30.19 -11.46 -28.63
C ILE A 153 29.50 -10.55 -27.62
N TYR A 154 30.16 -9.44 -27.26
CA TYR A 154 29.54 -8.36 -26.50
C TYR A 154 28.49 -7.65 -27.36
N CYS A 155 27.25 -7.70 -26.93
CA CYS A 155 26.12 -7.14 -27.65
C CYS A 155 25.16 -6.40 -26.74
N GLU A 156 24.46 -5.41 -27.31
CA GLU A 156 23.41 -4.60 -26.69
C GLU A 156 22.07 -4.97 -27.31
N PHE A 157 21.11 -5.35 -26.49
CA PHE A 157 19.77 -5.73 -26.95
C PHE A 157 18.71 -5.38 -25.92
N ASP A 158 17.46 -5.34 -26.37
CA ASP A 158 16.32 -5.12 -25.50
C ASP A 158 15.71 -6.47 -25.09
N GLU A 159 15.70 -6.75 -23.78
CA GLU A 159 15.06 -7.93 -23.18
C GLU A 159 13.65 -7.61 -22.68
N PHE A 160 12.74 -8.60 -22.70
CA PHE A 160 11.35 -8.48 -22.23
C PHE A 160 10.91 -9.65 -21.35
#